data_AF-A0A972MAY3-F1
#
_entry.id   AF-A0A972MAY3-F1
#
_cell.length_a   1.000
_cell.length_b   1.000
_cell.length_c   1.000
_cell.angle_alpha   90.00
_cell.angle_beta   90.00
_cell.angle_gamma   90.00
#
_symmetry.space_group_name_H-M   'P 1'
#
loop_
_entity.id
_entity.type
_entity.pdbx_description
1 polymer ?
#
loop_
_entity_poly.entity_id
_entity_poly.type
_entity_poly.pdbx_seq_one_letter_code
_entity_poly.pdbx_strand_id
1 'polypeptide(L)' 'NTMIYGGKRKIRHTKSGMIKGKTKSYKKAIITLAEGDTIDFYSNI' A
#
# COMPACT_ATOMS: atom_id res chain seq x y z
N ASN A 1 5.63 11.73 -9.65
CA ASN A 1 6.42 11.34 -8.45
C ASN A 1 6.08 9.93 -8.01
N THR A 2 7.05 9.11 -7.57
CA THR A 2 6.77 7.73 -7.10
C THR A 2 7.44 7.45 -5.76
N MET A 3 6.84 6.58 -4.96
CA MET A 3 7.35 6.15 -3.66
C MET A 3 7.23 4.63 -3.52
N ILE A 4 8.30 4.00 -3.06
CA ILE A 4 8.32 2.56 -2.75
C ILE A 4 8.03 2.38 -1.27
N TYR A 5 6.93 1.69 -0.95
CA TYR A 5 6.59 1.33 0.42
C TYR A 5 7.01 -0.11 0.69
N GLY A 6 7.97 -0.25 1.60
CA GLY A 6 8.37 -1.55 2.12
C GLY A 6 7.24 -2.20 2.91
N GLY A 7 7.06 -3.51 2.73
CA GLY A 7 6.12 -4.27 3.54
C GLY A 7 6.46 -4.25 5.04
N LYS A 8 5.44 -4.24 5.90
CA LYS A 8 5.62 -4.25 7.36
C LYS A 8 5.92 -5.67 7.83
N ARG A 9 6.92 -5.84 8.70
CA ARG A 9 7.17 -7.10 9.39
C ARG A 9 6.05 -7.30 10.43
N LYS A 10 5.45 -8.49 10.45
CA LYS A 10 4.44 -8.88 11.43
C LYS A 10 4.84 -10.21 12.06
N ILE A 11 4.62 -10.30 13.36
CA ILE A 11 4.84 -11.51 14.14
C ILE A 11 3.49 -11.87 14.75
N ARG A 12 3.09 -13.14 14.63
CA ARG A 12 1.89 -13.68 15.26
C ARG A 12 2.31 -14.80 16.21
N HIS A 13 1.89 -14.69 17.46
CA HIS A 13 2.09 -15.73 18.47
C HIS A 13 0.89 -16.67 18.45
N THR A 14 1.12 -17.95 18.17
CA THR A 14 0.11 -19.00 18.23
C THR A 14 0.50 -20.03 19.29
N LYS A 15 -0.46 -20.84 19.76
CA LYS A 15 -0.20 -21.89 20.78
C LYS A 15 0.92 -22.85 20.39
N SER A 16 1.13 -23.08 19.09
CA SER A 16 2.15 -23.99 18.56
C SER A 16 3.47 -23.31 18.18
N GLY A 17 3.59 -21.98 18.33
CA GLY A 17 4.85 -21.26 18.09
C GLY A 17 4.70 -19.81 17.61
N MET A 18 5.83 -19.19 17.28
CA MET A 18 5.86 -17.83 16.70
C MET A 18 5.96 -17.89 15.18
N ILE A 19 4.98 -17.31 14.48
CA ILE A 19 4.97 -17.18 13.02
C ILE A 19 5.43 -15.76 12.66
N LYS A 20 6.55 -15.66 11.94
CA LYS A 20 7.11 -14.39 11.45
C LYS A 20 6.85 -14.26 9.95
N GLY A 21 6.34 -13.11 9.52
CA GLY A 21 6.08 -12.80 8.13
C GLY A 21 6.23 -11.32 7.81
N LYS A 22 6.19 -10.98 6.52
CA LYS A 22 6.21 -9.59 6.06
C LYS A 22 5.07 -9.40 5.06
N THR A 23 4.37 -8.27 5.13
CA THR A 23 3.40 -7.93 4.06
C THR A 23 4.15 -7.68 2.75
N LYS A 24 3.46 -7.78 1.60
CA LYS A 24 4.08 -7.43 0.32
C LYS A 24 4.47 -5.95 0.30
N SER A 25 5.61 -5.64 -0.31
CA SER A 25 5.96 -4.25 -0.64
C SER A 25 5.14 -3.80 -1.85
N TYR A 26 4.80 -2.51 -1.92
CA TYR A 26 4.07 -1.93 -3.04
C TYR A 26 4.67 -0.59 -3.43
N LYS A 27 4.46 -0.18 -4.68
CA LYS A 27 4.87 1.13 -5.19
C LYS A 27 3.64 2.01 -5.34
N LYS A 28 3.70 3.23 -4.80
CA LYS A 28 2.68 4.28 -4.97
C LYS A 28 3.19 5.32 -5.96
N ALA A 29 2.29 5.87 -6.76
CA ALA A 29 2.58 6.98 -7.66
C ALA A 29 1.65 8.15 -7.31
N ILE A 30 2.22 9.35 -7.25
CA ILE A 30 1.49 10.61 -7.17
C ILE A 30 1.62 11.25 -8.55
N ILE A 31 0.47 11.40 -9.21
CA ILE A 31 0.35 11.88 -10.58
C ILE A 31 -0.38 13.22 -10.53
N THR A 32 0.22 14.23 -11.14
CA THR A 32 -0.39 15.54 -11.36
C THR A 32 -1.15 15.50 -12.67
N LEU A 33 -2.43 15.89 -12.65
CA LEU A 33 -3.28 15.99 -13.83
C LEU A 33 -3.20 17.40 -14.42
N ALA A 34 -3.57 17.53 -15.70
CA ALA A 34 -3.77 18.83 -16.31
C ALA A 34 -5.00 19.52 -15.70
N GLU A 35 -5.03 20.85 -15.79
CA GLU A 35 -6.15 21.63 -15.26
C GLU A 35 -7.45 21.27 -16.00
N GLY A 36 -8.44 20.78 -15.26
CA GLY A 36 -9.74 20.35 -15.79
C GLY A 36 -9.94 18.83 -15.91
N ASP A 37 -8.87 18.04 -15.78
CA ASP A 37 -8.95 16.57 -15.84
C ASP A 37 -9.24 15.98 -14.44
N THR A 38 -10.26 15.12 -14.37
CA THR A 38 -10.63 14.40 -13.15
C THR A 38 -10.66 12.90 -13.38
N ILE A 39 -10.30 12.14 -12.34
CA ILE A 39 -10.33 10.68 -12.38
C ILE A 39 -11.63 10.23 -11.69
N ASP A 40 -12.57 9.72 -12.49
CA ASP A 40 -13.92 9.33 -12.04
C ASP A 40 -13.96 8.04 -11.18
N PHE A 41 -12.80 7.42 -10.94
CA PHE A 41 -12.69 6.19 -10.15
C PHE A 41 -12.84 6.40 -8.63
N TYR A 42 -12.80 7.65 -8.17
CA TYR A 42 -12.89 8.01 -6.75
C TYR A 42 -14.13 8.85 -6.40
N SER A 43 -15.07 9.02 -7.34
CA SER A 43 -16.25 9.88 -7.18
C SER A 43 -17.26 9.39 -6.13
N ASN A 44 -17.08 8.18 -5.59
CA ASN A 44 -17.99 7.50 -4.66
C ASN A 44 -17.31 7.03 -3.35
N ILE A 45 -16.22 7.70 -2.94
CA ILE A 45 -15.61 7.56 -1.60
C ILE A 45 -16.09 8.68 -0.68
#